data_AF-A0A3D4YHG5-F1
#
_entry.id   AF-A0A3D4YHG5-F1
#
_cell.length_a   1.000
_cell.length_b   1.000
_cell.length_c   1.000
_cell.angle_alpha   90.00
_cell.angle_beta   90.00
_cell.angle_gamma   90.00
#
_symmetry.space_group_name_H-M   'P 1'
#
loop_
_entity.id
_entity.type
_entity.pdbx_description
1 polymer ?
#
loop_
_entity_poly.entity_id
_entity_poly.type
_entity_poly.pdbx_seq_one_letter_code
_entity_poly.pdbx_strand_id
1 'polypeptide(L)' 'MDNGTRLSTDRETPLIKVSHLGITFGGLRAVNDFNLEIGENELVGLIGPNGAGKTTLFRLIM' A
#
# COMPACT_ATOMS: atom_id res chain seq x y z
N MET A 1 18.62 -36.35 -7.31
CA MET A 1 18.98 -36.00 -8.69
C MET A 1 17.68 -35.49 -9.31
N ASP A 2 17.31 -34.27 -8.91
CA ASP A 2 17.14 -33.06 -9.76
C ASP A 2 15.85 -33.18 -10.64
N ASN A 3 14.93 -32.22 -10.75
CA ASN A 3 14.95 -30.76 -10.67
C ASN A 3 13.65 -30.27 -9.99
N GLY A 4 13.63 -29.25 -9.12
CA GLY A 4 14.49 -28.06 -9.16
C GLY A 4 13.93 -26.94 -10.04
N THR A 5 12.65 -26.95 -10.46
CA THR A 5 12.10 -25.85 -11.26
C THR A 5 10.59 -25.61 -11.01
N ARG A 6 10.23 -25.12 -9.83
CA ARG A 6 9.12 -24.16 -9.72
C ARG A 6 9.71 -22.78 -9.47
N LEU A 7 10.41 -22.28 -10.50
CA LEU A 7 10.79 -20.87 -10.63
C LEU A 7 9.74 -20.17 -11.51
N SER A 8 8.47 -20.30 -11.14
CA SER A 8 7.57 -19.16 -11.30
C SER A 8 7.64 -18.45 -9.97
N THR A 9 8.37 -17.34 -9.92
CA THR A 9 8.10 -16.29 -8.92
C THR A 9 6.68 -15.82 -9.24
N ASP A 10 5.68 -16.62 -8.85
CA ASP A 10 4.34 -16.13 -8.63
C ASP A 10 4.57 -15.06 -7.58
N ARG A 11 4.67 -13.81 -8.02
CA ARG A 11 4.60 -12.71 -7.07
C ARG A 11 3.25 -12.91 -6.43
N GLU A 12 3.25 -13.35 -5.17
CA GLU A 12 2.03 -13.57 -4.41
C GLU A 12 1.10 -12.38 -4.68
N THR A 13 -0.12 -12.68 -5.10
CA THR A 13 -1.09 -11.64 -5.40
C THR A 13 -1.24 -10.81 -4.12
N PRO A 14 -0.99 -9.50 -4.15
CA PRO A 14 -1.03 -8.71 -2.93
C PRO A 14 -2.43 -8.78 -2.33
N LEU A 15 -2.49 -9.03 -1.02
CA LEU A 15 -3.74 -9.09 -0.27
C LEU A 15 -4.45 -7.72 -0.28
N ILE A 16 -3.65 -6.64 -0.22
CA ILE A 16 -4.13 -5.27 -0.38
C ILE A 16 -3.34 -4.61 -1.51
N LYS A 17 -4.04 -4.03 -2.48
CA LYS A 17 -3.44 -3.21 -3.54
C LYS A 17 -4.17 -1.88 -3.64
N VAL A 18 -3.41 -0.80 -3.47
CA VAL A 18 -3.85 0.59 -3.61
C VAL A 18 -3.06 1.22 -4.74
N SER A 19 -3.74 1.86 -5.68
CA SER A 19 -3.10 2.52 -6.82
C SER A 19 -3.69 3.91 -7.03
N HIS A 20 -2.81 4.89 -7.21
CA HIS A 20 -3.15 6.29 -7.49
C HIS A 20 -4.16 6.92 -6.51
N LEU A 21 -4.10 6.54 -5.24
CA LEU A 21 -5.04 7.03 -4.24
C LEU A 21 -4.76 8.50 -3.92
N GLY A 22 -5.80 9.32 -3.94
CA GLY A 22 -5.70 10.74 -3.61
C GLY A 22 -7.00 11.30 -3.05
N ILE A 23 -6.88 12.30 -2.19
CA ILE A 23 -8.04 13.04 -1.66
C ILE A 23 -7.68 14.50 -1.41
N THR A 24 -8.65 15.39 -1.64
CA THR A 24 -8.54 16.82 -1.41
C THR A 24 -9.70 17.29 -0.53
N PHE A 25 -9.40 18.09 0.49
CA PHE A 25 -10.39 18.72 1.37
C PHE A 25 -10.25 20.24 1.26
N GLY A 26 -11.28 20.92 0.76
CA GLY A 26 -11.29 22.39 0.73
C GLY A 26 -10.07 23.02 0.05
N GLY A 27 -9.53 22.38 -1.00
CA GLY A 27 -8.31 22.81 -1.70
C GLY A 27 -6.99 22.26 -1.14
N LEU A 28 -6.99 21.67 0.07
CA LEU A 28 -5.82 20.98 0.62
C LEU A 28 -5.76 19.54 0.11
N ARG A 29 -4.72 19.19 -0.65
CA ARG A 29 -4.46 17.81 -1.05
C ARG A 29 -3.85 17.03 0.12
N ALA A 30 -4.66 16.24 0.80
CA ALA A 30 -4.26 15.50 2.01
C ALA A 30 -3.56 14.17 1.69
N VAL A 31 -3.92 13.53 0.56
CA VAL A 31 -3.21 12.37 0.00
C VAL A 31 -3.03 12.63 -1.49
N ASN A 32 -1.83 12.37 -2.01
CA ASN A 32 -1.49 12.59 -3.41
C ASN A 32 -0.81 11.36 -4.00
N ASP A 33 -1.46 10.73 -4.99
CA ASP A 33 -0.89 9.64 -5.79
C ASP A 33 -0.21 8.54 -4.95
N PHE A 34 -0.92 8.07 -3.93
CA PHE A 34 -0.41 7.05 -3.02
C PHE A 34 -0.61 5.65 -3.61
N ASN A 35 0.47 4.87 -3.58
CA ASN A 35 0.53 3.50 -4.09
C ASN A 35 1.08 2.59 -3.00
N LEU A 36 0.42 1.46 -2.77
CA LEU A 36 0.79 0.49 -1.73
C LEU A 36 0.34 -0.91 -2.12
N GLU A 37 1.21 -1.88 -1.92
CA GLU A 37 0.90 -3.30 -2.03
C GLU A 37 1.29 -3.94 -0.68
N ILE A 38 0.40 -4.73 -0.09
CA ILE A 38 0.65 -5.49 1.14
C ILE A 38 0.35 -6.95 0.85
N GLY A 39 1.34 -7.82 1.06
CA GLY A 39 1.23 -9.27 0.94
C GLY A 39 0.56 -9.92 2.15
N GLU A 40 0.31 -11.23 2.07
CA GLU A 40 -0.15 -11.98 3.24
C GLU A 40 0.93 -11.99 4.34
N ASN A 41 0.50 -11.86 5.60
CA ASN A 41 1.38 -11.84 6.78
C ASN A 41 2.40 -10.69 6.83
N GLU A 42 2.25 -9.66 5.99
CA GLU A 42 3.13 -8.50 5.99
C GLU A 42 2.68 -7.44 7.03
N LEU A 43 3.63 -6.91 7.79
CA LEU A 43 3.42 -5.81 8.74
C LEU A 43 3.99 -4.51 8.20
N VAL A 44 3.11 -3.55 7.86
CA VAL A 44 3.50 -2.25 7.32
C VAL A 44 3.17 -1.13 8.31
N GLY A 45 4.13 -0.23 8.56
CA GLY A 45 3.97 0.95 9.40
C GLY A 45 4.05 2.25 8.59
N LEU A 46 3.09 3.15 8.77
CA LEU A 46 3.10 4.48 8.16
C LEU A 46 3.60 5.54 9.17
N ILE A 47 4.75 6.15 8.87
CA ILE A 47 5.37 7.19 9.69
C ILE A 47 5.41 8.55 8.97
N GLY A 48 5.41 9.63 9.74
CA GLY A 48 5.48 10.99 9.21
C GLY A 48 5.03 12.03 10.23
N PRO A 49 5.28 13.33 9.99
CA PRO A 49 4.92 14.41 10.92
C PRO A 49 3.41 14.54 11.11
N ASN A 50 2.99 15.31 12.13
CA ASN A 50 1.59 15.64 12.34
C ASN A 50 1.03 16.40 11.14
N GLY A 51 -0.21 16.08 10.74
CA GLY A 51 -0.83 16.68 9.55
C GLY A 51 -0.42 16.08 8.21
N ALA A 52 0.52 15.13 8.15
CA ALA A 52 0.98 14.49 6.90
C ALA A 52 -0.07 13.61 6.18
N GLY A 53 -1.32 13.56 6.65
CA GLY A 53 -2.38 12.75 6.02
C GLY A 53 -2.45 11.29 6.46
N LYS A 54 -1.68 10.85 7.47
CA LYS A 54 -1.65 9.44 7.92
C LYS A 54 -3.03 8.88 8.28
N THR A 55 -3.76 9.53 9.20
CA THR A 55 -5.11 9.11 9.59
C THR A 55 -6.09 9.16 8.43
N THR A 56 -5.95 10.15 7.55
CA THR A 56 -6.73 10.24 6.30
C THR A 56 -6.47 9.02 5.43
N LEU A 57 -5.21 8.61 5.26
CA LEU A 57 -4.83 7.47 4.45
C LEU A 57 -5.42 6.16 5.00
N PHE A 58 -5.34 5.94 6.32
CA PHE A 58 -5.96 4.76 6.94
C PHE A 58 -7.46 4.69 6.69
N ARG A 59 -8.18 5.81 6.79
CA ARG A 59 -9.63 5.86 6.50
C ARG A 59 -10.00 5.58 5.04
N LEU A 60 -9.05 5.71 4.12
CA LEU A 60 -9.28 5.43 2.71
C LEU A 60 -9.04 3.95 2.37
N ILE A 61 -8.24 3.25 3.18
CA ILE A 61 -7.76 1.88 2.89
C ILE A 61 -8.45 0.84 3.80
N MET A 62 -8.89 1.21 5.00
CA MET A 62 -9.46 0.33 6.03
C MET A 62 -10.92 0.65 6.35
#